data_AF-A0A356GEY3-F1
#
_entry.id   AF-A0A356GEY3-F1
#
_cell.length_a   1.000
_cell.length_b   1.000
_cell.length_c   1.000
_cell.angle_alpha   90.00
_cell.angle_beta   90.00
_cell.angle_gamma   90.00
#
_symmetry.space_group_name_H-M   'P 1'
#
loop_
_entity.id
_entity.type
_entity.pdbx_description
1 polymer ?
#
loop_
_entity_poly.entity_id
_entity_poly.type
_entity_poly.pdbx_seq_one_letter_code
_entity_poly.pdbx_strand_id
1 'polypeptide(L)'
;MNITKDIKYIGVNDHEVDLFEGQYRVPNGMAYNSYVIMDKKIAIMDTVDAAFAHEWLDNLAEALGERSPDFLIVQHMEPDHSANIANFLRAYPETTVVANAKAFAMIDAFFGEGLCKNKLTVENGESLSLGEHTLTFVFAPMVHWPEVMVTYDSRDKVLFSADGFGKFGALDAEEPWADEARRYYIGIVGKYGAQVQALLKKAGTLDIDIICPLHGPVLSDNLSYYIDLYNTWSSYSVETEGVCIAYTSVYGNTKKAALLLADELRVGGCPNVAVHDLARADMSAAVADAFRYGKLVLATTTYNAEIFPFMREFINHLTERGFKNRTVGLIENGSWAPLAAKIMRGMLEGCKNITWLDGVVTVKSAMTEANREEIGKMAGELCREYTALSPATANKNDMSALFRIGYGLYVVTSNDGKHDNGLIVNTVTQVSDNPNRIAVNINKANYSYHVIKRTGIMNVNCLSTEAPFKVFEQFGFRSGRNVNKFEGCTPARADNGLVILPHYINAAFSLKVEDYVDLGSHGMFICSVTEARVMSDKPTMTYDYYHKNVKPKPETAGKKGYVCKVCGYVYEGEELPADYICPLCKHGAADFEPIK
;
A
#
# COMPACT_ATOMS: atom_id res chain seq x y z
N MET A 1 27.84 -30.36 -3.04
CA MET A 1 26.88 -30.52 -1.90
C MET A 1 25.67 -31.32 -2.38
N ASN A 2 25.15 -32.27 -1.60
CA ASN A 2 23.91 -32.98 -1.95
C ASN A 2 22.72 -32.16 -1.45
N ILE A 3 21.75 -31.90 -2.34
CA ILE A 3 20.49 -31.22 -1.99
C ILE A 3 19.47 -32.26 -1.54
N THR A 4 19.30 -33.28 -2.35
CA THR A 4 18.52 -34.48 -2.03
C THR A 4 19.40 -35.71 -2.27
N LYS A 5 18.78 -36.89 -2.34
CA LYS A 5 19.49 -38.12 -2.72
C LYS A 5 20.00 -38.05 -4.16
N ASP A 6 19.18 -37.51 -5.05
CA ASP A 6 19.38 -37.58 -6.50
C ASP A 6 19.74 -36.20 -7.10
N ILE A 7 19.57 -35.11 -6.34
CA ILE A 7 19.90 -33.74 -6.77
C ILE A 7 21.18 -33.25 -6.08
N LYS A 8 22.15 -32.78 -6.87
CA LYS A 8 23.44 -32.24 -6.38
C LYS A 8 23.66 -30.80 -6.84
N TYR A 9 24.32 -30.03 -5.98
CA TYR A 9 24.83 -28.71 -6.31
C TYR A 9 26.19 -28.81 -7.01
N ILE A 10 26.33 -28.09 -8.13
CA ILE A 10 27.54 -28.01 -8.96
C ILE A 10 27.94 -26.57 -9.30
N GLY A 11 27.33 -25.57 -8.65
CA GLY A 11 27.65 -24.15 -8.85
C GLY A 11 28.97 -23.71 -8.22
N VAL A 12 29.18 -22.40 -8.13
CA VAL A 12 30.44 -21.75 -7.73
C VAL A 12 30.19 -20.50 -6.88
N ASN A 13 31.21 -20.11 -6.10
CA ASN A 13 31.25 -18.82 -5.40
C ASN A 13 32.25 -17.89 -6.10
N ASP A 14 31.81 -16.67 -6.36
CA ASP A 14 32.62 -15.58 -6.87
C ASP A 14 32.94 -14.60 -5.75
N HIS A 15 34.19 -14.62 -5.29
CA HIS A 15 34.69 -13.71 -4.27
C HIS A 15 35.44 -12.50 -4.85
N GLU A 16 35.62 -12.46 -6.18
CA GLU A 16 36.39 -11.40 -6.85
C GLU A 16 35.49 -10.28 -7.37
N VAL A 17 34.20 -10.55 -7.61
CA VAL A 17 33.22 -9.54 -8.00
C VAL A 17 33.06 -8.45 -6.94
N ASP A 18 33.26 -7.21 -7.35
CA ASP A 18 33.03 -6.02 -6.53
C ASP A 18 31.65 -5.39 -6.78
N LEU A 19 31.18 -5.48 -8.03
CA LEU A 19 29.89 -4.99 -8.52
C LEU A 19 29.14 -6.06 -9.33
N PHE A 20 28.02 -6.55 -8.80
CA PHE A 20 27.09 -7.37 -9.57
C PHE A 20 26.30 -6.50 -10.56
N GLU A 21 26.14 -6.98 -11.80
CA GLU A 21 25.61 -6.22 -12.96
C GLU A 21 26.31 -4.86 -13.21
N GLY A 22 27.52 -4.67 -12.66
CA GLY A 22 28.23 -3.39 -12.71
C GLY A 22 27.58 -2.27 -11.89
N GLN A 23 26.63 -2.58 -11.00
CA GLN A 23 25.90 -1.58 -10.22
C GLN A 23 25.81 -1.91 -8.71
N TYR A 24 25.58 -3.16 -8.34
CA TYR A 24 25.29 -3.54 -6.96
C TYR A 24 26.56 -3.97 -6.23
N ARG A 25 26.94 -3.25 -5.17
CA ARG A 25 28.13 -3.60 -4.38
C ARG A 25 27.92 -4.92 -3.66
N VAL A 26 28.78 -5.89 -3.89
CA VAL A 26 28.66 -7.24 -3.31
C VAL A 26 29.94 -7.58 -2.55
N PRO A 27 30.19 -6.93 -1.39
CA PRO A 27 31.47 -7.08 -0.67
C PRO A 27 31.75 -8.50 -0.18
N ASN A 28 30.72 -9.34 -0.10
CA ASN A 28 30.79 -10.74 0.29
C ASN A 28 30.65 -11.69 -0.91
N GLY A 29 30.88 -11.20 -2.12
CA GLY A 29 30.84 -11.97 -3.36
C GLY A 29 29.43 -12.30 -3.86
N MET A 30 29.36 -13.24 -4.80
CA MET A 30 28.14 -13.78 -5.38
C MET A 30 28.22 -15.31 -5.47
N ALA A 31 27.06 -15.95 -5.52
CA ALA A 31 26.96 -17.36 -5.88
C ALA A 31 26.31 -17.47 -7.26
N TYR A 32 26.89 -18.28 -8.15
CA TYR A 32 26.29 -18.69 -9.42
C TYR A 32 25.94 -20.16 -9.30
N ASN A 33 24.67 -20.43 -9.00
CA ASN A 33 24.21 -21.77 -8.70
C ASN A 33 23.87 -22.53 -9.98
N SER A 34 24.27 -23.80 -10.01
CA SER A 34 23.86 -24.76 -11.02
C SER A 34 23.65 -26.11 -10.32
N TYR A 35 22.76 -26.93 -10.87
CA TYR A 35 22.31 -28.17 -10.24
C TYR A 35 22.30 -29.32 -11.23
N VAL A 36 22.50 -30.54 -10.75
CA VAL A 36 22.35 -31.76 -11.56
C VAL A 36 21.38 -32.74 -10.89
N ILE A 37 20.48 -33.30 -11.70
CA ILE A 37 19.52 -34.33 -11.29
C ILE A 37 19.99 -35.68 -11.85
N MET A 38 20.26 -36.62 -10.96
CA MET A 38 20.75 -37.95 -11.27
C MET A 38 19.60 -38.95 -11.33
N ASP A 39 19.16 -39.29 -12.54
CA ASP A 39 18.11 -40.30 -12.76
C ASP A 39 18.52 -41.23 -13.92
N LYS A 40 17.59 -41.98 -14.53
CA LYS A 40 17.83 -42.76 -15.76
C LYS A 40 18.35 -41.85 -16.88
N LYS A 41 17.77 -40.66 -17.00
CA LYS A 41 18.29 -39.54 -17.79
C LYS A 41 18.79 -38.43 -16.86
N ILE A 42 19.91 -37.82 -17.18
CA ILE A 42 20.52 -36.76 -16.36
C ILE A 42 20.17 -35.39 -16.92
N ALA A 43 19.74 -34.48 -16.04
CA ALA A 43 19.46 -33.09 -16.39
C ALA A 43 20.35 -32.14 -15.60
N ILE A 44 20.92 -31.14 -16.29
CA ILE A 44 21.64 -30.02 -15.69
C ILE A 44 20.72 -28.80 -15.74
N MET A 45 20.68 -28.04 -14.64
CA MET A 45 19.96 -26.79 -14.53
C MET A 45 20.94 -25.64 -14.67
N ASP A 46 20.80 -24.91 -15.77
CA ASP A 46 21.57 -23.72 -16.13
C ASP A 46 23.10 -23.91 -16.05
N THR A 47 23.84 -22.87 -16.37
CA THR A 47 25.30 -22.82 -16.26
C THR A 47 25.70 -21.73 -15.27
N VAL A 48 26.95 -21.27 -15.33
CA VAL A 48 27.47 -20.20 -14.46
C VAL A 48 28.16 -19.13 -15.29
N ASP A 49 28.62 -18.07 -14.63
CA ASP A 49 29.36 -16.98 -15.25
C ASP A 49 30.61 -17.48 -16.02
N ALA A 50 30.95 -16.76 -17.08
CA ALA A 50 32.06 -17.09 -17.97
C ALA A 50 33.40 -17.27 -17.22
N ALA A 51 33.63 -16.52 -16.13
CA ALA A 51 34.86 -16.60 -15.35
C ALA A 51 35.07 -17.96 -14.66
N PHE A 52 33.99 -18.71 -14.42
CA PHE A 52 34.01 -19.97 -13.65
C PHE A 52 33.79 -21.22 -14.51
N ALA A 53 34.00 -21.11 -15.82
CA ALA A 53 33.80 -22.20 -16.78
C ALA A 53 34.49 -23.52 -16.38
N HIS A 54 35.76 -23.45 -15.99
CA HIS A 54 36.55 -24.63 -15.65
C HIS A 54 36.11 -25.27 -14.34
N GLU A 55 35.97 -24.48 -13.28
CA GLU A 55 35.54 -24.96 -11.97
C GLU A 55 34.16 -25.62 -12.03
N TRP A 56 33.21 -25.00 -12.73
CA TRP A 56 31.87 -25.57 -12.91
C TRP A 56 31.87 -26.88 -13.71
N LEU A 57 32.68 -26.97 -14.79
CA LEU A 57 32.82 -28.21 -15.55
C LEU A 57 33.49 -29.32 -14.74
N ASP A 58 34.45 -28.99 -13.88
CA ASP A 58 35.10 -29.95 -12.97
C ASP A 58 34.09 -30.46 -11.91
N ASN A 59 33.31 -29.56 -11.30
CA ASN A 59 32.23 -29.90 -10.37
C ASN A 59 31.18 -30.82 -11.02
N LEU A 60 30.80 -30.50 -12.27
CA LEU A 60 29.88 -31.32 -13.06
C LEU A 60 30.47 -32.69 -13.36
N ALA A 61 31.73 -32.78 -13.80
CA ALA A 61 32.40 -34.03 -14.10
C ALA A 61 32.49 -34.93 -12.86
N GLU A 62 32.82 -34.37 -11.70
CA GLU A 62 32.82 -35.09 -10.42
C GLU A 62 31.41 -35.63 -10.09
N ALA A 63 30.37 -34.81 -10.28
CA ALA A 63 29.00 -35.19 -9.97
C ALA A 63 28.47 -36.32 -10.88
N LEU A 64 28.87 -36.31 -12.16
CA LEU A 64 28.47 -37.26 -13.20
C LEU A 64 29.22 -38.61 -13.10
N GLY A 65 30.48 -38.61 -12.67
CA GLY A 65 31.35 -39.78 -12.75
C GLY A 65 31.55 -40.22 -14.20
N GLU A 66 31.24 -41.48 -14.53
CA GLU A 66 31.37 -42.03 -15.89
C GLU A 66 30.14 -41.77 -16.79
N ARG A 67 29.11 -41.11 -16.26
CA ARG A 67 27.85 -40.87 -17.00
C ARG A 67 27.93 -39.59 -17.83
N SER A 68 27.13 -39.53 -18.89
CA SER A 68 26.97 -38.33 -19.72
C SER A 68 25.59 -37.71 -19.50
N PRO A 69 25.46 -36.38 -19.65
CA PRO A 69 24.19 -35.70 -19.47
C PRO A 69 23.27 -35.78 -20.68
N ASP A 70 21.99 -36.05 -20.43
CA ASP A 70 20.96 -36.13 -21.46
C ASP A 70 20.37 -34.74 -21.78
N PHE A 71 20.22 -33.90 -20.76
CA PHE A 71 19.58 -32.58 -20.89
C PHE A 71 20.38 -31.45 -20.24
N LEU A 72 20.41 -30.30 -20.92
CA LEU A 72 20.71 -29.00 -20.32
C LEU A 72 19.43 -28.17 -20.34
N ILE A 73 18.85 -27.93 -19.18
CA ILE A 73 17.67 -27.08 -19.00
C ILE A 73 18.16 -25.64 -18.85
N VAL A 74 17.73 -24.75 -19.75
CA VAL A 74 18.08 -23.32 -19.72
C VAL A 74 16.84 -22.53 -19.31
N GLN A 75 16.80 -22.15 -18.03
CA GLN A 75 15.70 -21.44 -17.41
C GLN A 75 15.78 -19.92 -17.65
N HIS A 76 17.00 -19.40 -17.75
CA HIS A 76 17.28 -17.98 -17.90
C HIS A 76 18.53 -17.75 -18.76
N MET A 77 18.47 -16.75 -19.64
CA MET A 77 19.52 -16.42 -20.61
C MET A 77 20.43 -15.26 -20.19
N GLU A 78 20.34 -14.78 -18.95
CA GLU A 78 21.33 -13.82 -18.48
C GLU A 78 22.73 -14.48 -18.41
N PRO A 79 23.80 -13.79 -18.84
CA PRO A 79 25.10 -14.44 -19.03
C PRO A 79 25.76 -15.02 -17.77
N ASP A 80 25.46 -14.50 -16.58
CA ASP A 80 25.91 -15.03 -15.30
C ASP A 80 25.40 -16.46 -15.01
N HIS A 81 24.39 -16.93 -15.75
CA HIS A 81 23.88 -18.30 -15.70
C HIS A 81 23.91 -19.02 -17.05
N SER A 82 24.24 -18.35 -18.15
CA SER A 82 24.14 -18.93 -19.50
C SER A 82 25.41 -18.84 -20.33
N ALA A 83 26.43 -18.10 -19.89
CA ALA A 83 27.66 -17.87 -20.68
C ALA A 83 28.39 -19.16 -21.06
N ASN A 84 28.21 -20.23 -20.27
CA ASN A 84 28.91 -21.49 -20.46
C ASN A 84 28.16 -22.53 -21.31
N ILE A 85 26.99 -22.21 -21.90
CA ILE A 85 26.24 -23.13 -22.77
C ILE A 85 27.13 -23.66 -23.92
N ALA A 86 27.89 -22.78 -24.58
CA ALA A 86 28.78 -23.20 -25.67
C ALA A 86 29.97 -24.06 -25.19
N ASN A 87 30.50 -23.79 -24.00
CA ASN A 87 31.57 -24.59 -23.40
C ASN A 87 31.05 -25.98 -23.04
N PHE A 88 29.88 -26.04 -22.41
CA PHE A 88 29.20 -27.29 -22.06
C PHE A 88 28.91 -28.15 -23.30
N LEU A 89 28.34 -27.59 -24.36
CA LEU A 89 28.02 -28.34 -25.59
C LEU A 89 29.26 -28.78 -26.38
N ARG A 90 30.42 -28.17 -26.15
CA ARG A 90 31.70 -28.70 -26.66
C ARG A 90 32.16 -29.93 -25.90
N ALA A 91 31.94 -29.97 -24.58
CA ALA A 91 32.28 -31.11 -23.74
C ALA A 91 31.28 -32.27 -23.89
N TYR A 92 29.99 -31.95 -24.02
CA TYR A 92 28.88 -32.90 -24.11
C TYR A 92 28.01 -32.64 -25.37
N PRO A 93 28.53 -32.95 -26.57
CA PRO A 93 27.90 -32.57 -27.84
C PRO A 93 26.57 -33.28 -28.15
N GLU A 94 26.29 -34.40 -27.47
CA GLU A 94 25.07 -35.18 -27.66
C GLU A 94 23.90 -34.72 -26.77
N THR A 95 24.14 -33.83 -25.81
CA THR A 95 23.11 -33.34 -24.89
C THR A 95 22.02 -32.56 -25.62
N THR A 96 20.76 -32.78 -25.22
CA THR A 96 19.61 -32.01 -25.70
C THR A 96 19.43 -30.75 -24.86
N VAL A 97 19.44 -29.58 -25.49
CA VAL A 97 19.11 -28.33 -24.79
C VAL A 97 17.60 -28.21 -24.70
N VAL A 98 17.09 -27.94 -23.50
CA VAL A 98 15.66 -27.79 -23.21
C VAL A 98 15.41 -26.35 -22.76
N ALA A 99 14.59 -25.63 -23.51
CA ALA A 99 14.28 -24.23 -23.22
C ALA A 99 12.94 -23.85 -23.88
N ASN A 100 12.40 -22.68 -23.59
CA ASN A 100 11.26 -22.17 -24.35
C ASN A 100 11.69 -21.45 -25.63
N ALA A 101 10.71 -21.12 -26.48
CA ALA A 101 10.97 -20.50 -27.78
C ALA A 101 11.71 -19.15 -27.72
N LYS A 102 11.48 -18.35 -26.67
CA LYS A 102 12.17 -17.05 -26.48
C LYS A 102 13.63 -17.28 -26.08
N ALA A 103 13.88 -18.22 -25.18
CA ALA A 103 15.23 -18.57 -24.76
C ALA A 103 16.06 -19.09 -25.96
N PHE A 104 15.50 -19.94 -26.82
CA PHE A 104 16.22 -20.36 -28.04
C PHE A 104 16.56 -19.21 -28.98
N ALA A 105 15.65 -18.26 -29.18
CA ALA A 105 15.95 -17.07 -29.98
C ALA A 105 17.09 -16.24 -29.36
N MET A 106 17.16 -16.16 -28.04
CA MET A 106 18.27 -15.50 -27.34
C MET A 106 19.58 -16.29 -27.42
N ILE A 107 19.54 -17.62 -27.29
CA ILE A 107 20.72 -18.49 -27.48
C ILE A 107 21.32 -18.25 -28.86
N ASP A 108 20.50 -18.29 -29.91
CA ASP A 108 20.96 -18.05 -31.28
C ASP A 108 21.52 -16.61 -31.44
N ALA A 109 20.99 -15.63 -30.70
CA ALA A 109 21.50 -14.26 -30.71
C ALA A 109 22.83 -14.08 -29.95
N PHE A 110 23.02 -14.74 -28.81
CA PHE A 110 24.25 -14.66 -28.01
C PHE A 110 25.40 -15.48 -28.61
N PHE A 111 25.10 -16.66 -29.14
CA PHE A 111 26.12 -17.64 -29.55
C PHE A 111 26.16 -17.94 -31.05
N GLY A 112 25.21 -17.42 -31.82
CA GLY A 112 25.03 -17.72 -33.23
C GLY A 112 24.14 -18.93 -33.49
N GLU A 113 23.56 -18.98 -34.70
CA GLU A 113 22.69 -20.06 -35.12
C GLU A 113 23.43 -21.41 -35.16
N GLY A 114 22.72 -22.48 -34.78
CA GLY A 114 23.22 -23.85 -34.92
C GLY A 114 24.11 -24.33 -33.77
N LEU A 115 24.27 -23.56 -32.68
CA LEU A 115 24.96 -24.01 -31.48
C LEU A 115 24.30 -25.28 -30.90
N CYS A 116 23.01 -25.22 -30.62
CA CYS A 116 22.27 -26.37 -30.10
C CYS A 116 21.83 -27.28 -31.26
N LYS A 117 22.55 -28.38 -31.47
CA LYS A 117 22.19 -29.40 -32.47
C LYS A 117 20.91 -30.14 -32.11
N ASN A 118 20.78 -30.49 -30.83
CA ASN A 118 19.61 -31.15 -30.26
C ASN A 118 18.83 -30.13 -29.42
N LYS A 119 17.64 -29.73 -29.88
CA LYS A 119 16.77 -28.74 -29.21
C LYS A 119 15.44 -29.42 -28.81
N LEU A 120 14.99 -29.17 -27.59
CA LEU A 120 13.64 -29.48 -27.12
C LEU A 120 12.96 -28.18 -26.66
N THR A 121 12.01 -27.70 -27.44
CA THR A 121 11.22 -26.50 -27.10
C THR A 121 10.04 -26.89 -26.24
N VAL A 122 9.99 -26.36 -25.02
CA VAL A 122 8.89 -26.63 -24.07
C VAL A 122 7.82 -25.55 -24.10
N GLU A 123 6.58 -25.92 -23.79
CA GLU A 123 5.45 -25.04 -23.54
C GLU A 123 5.17 -24.85 -22.04
N ASN A 124 4.43 -23.81 -21.68
CA ASN A 124 4.08 -23.54 -20.29
C ASN A 124 3.15 -24.64 -19.72
N GLY A 125 3.61 -25.33 -18.68
CA GLY A 125 2.94 -26.46 -18.04
C GLY A 125 3.33 -27.81 -18.64
N GLU A 126 4.17 -27.84 -19.66
CA GLU A 126 4.70 -29.09 -20.23
C GLU A 126 5.59 -29.82 -19.22
N SER A 127 5.69 -31.14 -19.36
CA SER A 127 6.50 -31.97 -18.48
C SER A 127 7.49 -32.86 -19.23
N LEU A 128 8.65 -33.09 -18.62
CA LEU A 128 9.74 -33.94 -19.11
C LEU A 128 10.09 -35.00 -18.06
N SER A 129 9.95 -36.28 -18.42
CA SER A 129 10.35 -37.39 -17.54
C SER A 129 11.84 -37.72 -17.73
N LEU A 130 12.55 -37.80 -16.60
CA LEU A 130 13.93 -38.26 -16.52
C LEU A 130 14.03 -39.75 -16.14
N GLY A 131 12.93 -40.34 -15.68
CA GLY A 131 12.88 -41.67 -15.11
C GLY A 131 11.91 -41.70 -13.94
N GLU A 132 12.44 -41.66 -12.72
CA GLU A 132 11.66 -41.48 -11.49
C GLU A 132 11.28 -40.01 -11.25
N HIS A 133 12.08 -39.06 -11.75
CA HIS A 133 11.83 -37.63 -11.71
C HIS A 133 11.01 -37.18 -12.92
N THR A 134 10.07 -36.25 -12.67
CA THR A 134 9.29 -35.59 -13.72
C THR A 134 9.32 -34.10 -13.48
N LEU A 135 9.91 -33.40 -14.44
CA LEU A 135 10.06 -31.96 -14.47
C LEU A 135 8.82 -31.33 -15.10
N THR A 136 8.29 -30.27 -14.52
CA THR A 136 7.22 -29.44 -15.08
C THR A 136 7.73 -28.01 -15.24
N PHE A 137 7.57 -27.43 -16.42
CA PHE A 137 8.06 -26.08 -16.73
C PHE A 137 6.96 -25.04 -16.56
N VAL A 138 7.21 -23.99 -15.76
CA VAL A 138 6.26 -22.91 -15.51
C VAL A 138 6.86 -21.59 -15.95
N PHE A 139 6.25 -20.93 -16.92
CA PHE A 139 6.80 -19.68 -17.46
C PHE A 139 6.57 -18.51 -16.50
N ALA A 140 7.64 -17.74 -16.34
CA ALA A 140 7.75 -16.59 -15.44
C ALA A 140 8.23 -15.33 -16.21
N PRO A 141 7.53 -14.91 -17.29
CA PRO A 141 8.01 -13.84 -18.15
C PRO A 141 8.10 -12.51 -17.38
N MET A 142 9.20 -11.79 -17.58
CA MET A 142 9.59 -10.57 -16.88
C MET A 142 9.84 -10.78 -15.38
N VAL A 143 10.26 -11.98 -14.96
CA VAL A 143 10.77 -12.27 -13.61
C VAL A 143 12.22 -12.76 -13.71
N HIS A 144 13.18 -11.95 -14.16
CA HIS A 144 13.06 -10.54 -14.59
C HIS A 144 13.16 -10.33 -16.11
N TRP A 145 13.59 -11.35 -16.88
CA TRP A 145 13.67 -11.33 -18.34
C TRP A 145 12.47 -12.01 -19.03
N PRO A 146 12.19 -11.72 -20.32
CA PRO A 146 10.97 -12.17 -21.00
C PRO A 146 10.90 -13.70 -21.25
N GLU A 147 12.03 -14.40 -21.25
CA GLU A 147 12.16 -15.84 -21.47
C GLU A 147 12.18 -16.66 -20.17
N VAL A 148 12.23 -16.04 -19.00
CA VAL A 148 12.41 -16.80 -17.75
C VAL A 148 11.31 -17.86 -17.58
N MET A 149 11.74 -19.05 -17.19
CA MET A 149 10.88 -20.12 -16.70
C MET A 149 11.45 -20.73 -15.42
N VAL A 150 10.59 -21.29 -14.58
CA VAL A 150 10.97 -22.09 -13.40
C VAL A 150 10.65 -23.55 -13.68
N THR A 151 11.41 -24.46 -13.07
CA THR A 151 11.27 -25.90 -13.28
C THR A 151 10.94 -26.59 -11.97
N TYR A 152 9.85 -27.33 -11.92
CA TYR A 152 9.42 -28.07 -10.74
C TYR A 152 9.67 -29.57 -10.92
N ASP A 153 10.42 -30.19 -10.03
CA ASP A 153 10.53 -31.64 -9.93
C ASP A 153 9.50 -32.18 -8.95
N SER A 154 8.56 -32.96 -9.49
CA SER A 154 7.47 -33.57 -8.72
C SER A 154 7.90 -34.73 -7.82
N ARG A 155 9.06 -35.34 -8.07
CA ARG A 155 9.55 -36.48 -7.29
C ARG A 155 10.09 -36.04 -5.93
N ASP A 156 11.02 -35.10 -5.94
CA ASP A 156 11.66 -34.58 -4.73
C ASP A 156 11.04 -33.26 -4.25
N LYS A 157 10.00 -32.76 -4.94
CA LYS A 157 9.28 -31.53 -4.60
C LYS A 157 10.17 -30.28 -4.59
N VAL A 158 11.07 -30.22 -5.56
CA VAL A 158 12.06 -29.14 -5.70
C VAL A 158 11.62 -28.16 -6.78
N LEU A 159 11.60 -26.87 -6.45
CA LEU A 159 11.44 -25.79 -7.42
C LEU A 159 12.81 -25.17 -7.75
N PHE A 160 13.29 -25.36 -8.97
CA PHE A 160 14.38 -24.58 -9.53
C PHE A 160 13.80 -23.24 -9.99
N SER A 161 14.14 -22.16 -9.30
CA SER A 161 13.37 -20.91 -9.35
C SER A 161 13.95 -19.83 -10.25
N ALA A 162 14.96 -20.16 -11.08
CA ALA A 162 15.79 -19.17 -11.75
C ALA A 162 16.30 -18.14 -10.73
N ASP A 163 16.27 -16.84 -11.05
CA ASP A 163 16.62 -15.75 -10.12
C ASP A 163 15.64 -15.55 -8.97
N GLY A 164 14.43 -16.11 -9.11
CA GLY A 164 13.43 -16.08 -8.04
C GLY A 164 14.02 -16.68 -6.75
N PHE A 165 13.74 -16.03 -5.62
CA PHE A 165 14.23 -16.38 -4.28
C PHE A 165 15.74 -16.23 -4.04
N GLY A 166 16.47 -15.60 -4.96
CA GLY A 166 17.89 -15.30 -4.77
C GLY A 166 18.20 -14.21 -3.75
N LYS A 167 19.47 -14.12 -3.35
CA LYS A 167 20.06 -13.02 -2.59
C LYS A 167 21.45 -12.66 -3.13
N PHE A 168 21.91 -11.45 -2.85
CA PHE A 168 23.34 -11.12 -2.98
C PHE A 168 24.19 -11.85 -1.93
N GLY A 169 25.47 -12.07 -2.24
CA GLY A 169 26.44 -12.76 -1.37
C GLY A 169 26.77 -14.18 -1.82
N ALA A 170 28.02 -14.59 -1.63
CA ALA A 170 28.46 -15.98 -1.78
C ALA A 170 27.78 -16.91 -0.77
N LEU A 171 27.79 -18.23 -1.02
CA LEU A 171 27.11 -19.22 -0.18
C LEU A 171 27.72 -19.39 1.21
N ASP A 172 29.00 -19.10 1.35
CA ASP A 172 29.78 -19.19 2.59
C ASP A 172 29.80 -17.87 3.39
N ALA A 173 29.11 -16.83 2.91
CA ALA A 173 28.89 -15.59 3.64
C ALA A 173 27.80 -15.75 4.72
N GLU A 174 28.15 -15.48 5.98
CA GLU A 174 27.20 -15.50 7.09
C GLU A 174 26.36 -14.21 7.16
N GLU A 175 25.25 -14.19 6.43
CA GLU A 175 24.34 -13.04 6.36
C GLU A 175 22.87 -13.44 6.47
N PRO A 176 22.02 -12.65 7.14
CA PRO A 176 20.57 -12.87 7.12
C PRO A 176 20.03 -12.84 5.69
N TRP A 177 19.32 -13.89 5.27
CA TRP A 177 18.79 -13.99 3.91
C TRP A 177 17.93 -12.78 3.54
N ALA A 178 17.03 -12.33 4.43
CA ALA A 178 16.02 -11.34 4.08
C ALA A 178 16.57 -9.97 3.72
N ASP A 179 17.71 -9.54 4.28
CA ASP A 179 18.23 -8.20 3.99
C ASP A 179 18.85 -8.14 2.59
N GLU A 180 19.72 -9.07 2.24
CA GLU A 180 20.29 -9.15 0.89
C GLU A 180 19.29 -9.68 -0.15
N ALA A 181 18.31 -10.52 0.23
CA ALA A 181 17.23 -10.93 -0.66
C ALA A 181 16.26 -9.78 -0.95
N ARG A 182 15.95 -8.91 0.03
CA ARG A 182 15.18 -7.69 -0.21
C ARG A 182 15.93 -6.78 -1.19
N ARG A 183 17.22 -6.59 -0.96
CA ARG A 183 18.08 -5.76 -1.82
C ARG A 183 18.16 -6.32 -3.24
N TYR A 184 18.35 -7.63 -3.37
CA TYR A 184 18.33 -8.38 -4.64
C TYR A 184 16.97 -8.24 -5.34
N TYR A 185 15.87 -8.60 -4.67
CA TYR A 185 14.52 -8.52 -5.21
C TYR A 185 14.20 -7.11 -5.71
N ILE A 186 14.41 -6.09 -4.88
CA ILE A 186 14.10 -4.71 -5.23
C ILE A 186 15.01 -4.24 -6.37
N GLY A 187 16.31 -4.56 -6.31
CA GLY A 187 17.30 -4.23 -7.34
C GLY A 187 16.92 -4.78 -8.72
N ILE A 188 16.69 -6.09 -8.80
CA ILE A 188 16.58 -6.86 -10.04
C ILE A 188 15.15 -6.89 -10.57
N VAL A 189 14.18 -7.32 -9.76
CA VAL A 189 12.82 -7.62 -10.22
C VAL A 189 11.75 -6.68 -9.65
N GLY A 190 12.12 -5.72 -8.80
CA GLY A 190 11.19 -4.90 -8.01
C GLY A 190 10.10 -4.20 -8.83
N LYS A 191 10.38 -3.87 -10.09
CA LYS A 191 9.42 -3.29 -11.05
C LYS A 191 8.28 -4.24 -11.44
N TYR A 192 8.53 -5.54 -11.45
CA TYR A 192 7.66 -6.58 -12.00
C TYR A 192 6.81 -7.30 -10.95
N GLY A 193 6.45 -6.60 -9.86
CA GLY A 193 5.64 -7.19 -8.79
C GLY A 193 4.34 -7.87 -9.24
N ALA A 194 3.67 -7.39 -10.29
CA ALA A 194 2.47 -8.05 -10.82
C ALA A 194 2.78 -9.43 -11.46
N GLN A 195 3.91 -9.54 -12.14
CA GLN A 195 4.39 -10.78 -12.74
C GLN A 195 4.83 -11.77 -11.67
N VAL A 196 5.53 -11.30 -10.64
CA VAL A 196 5.88 -12.10 -9.46
C VAL A 196 4.63 -12.64 -8.78
N GLN A 197 3.61 -11.80 -8.54
CA GLN A 197 2.32 -12.23 -7.97
C GLN A 197 1.64 -13.31 -8.82
N ALA A 198 1.67 -13.17 -10.14
CA ALA A 198 1.12 -14.17 -11.05
C ALA A 198 1.90 -15.49 -11.00
N LEU A 199 3.23 -15.42 -10.87
CA LEU A 199 4.08 -16.60 -10.68
C LEU A 199 3.80 -17.28 -9.34
N LEU A 200 3.79 -16.54 -8.22
CA LEU A 200 3.50 -17.07 -6.89
C LEU A 200 2.14 -17.77 -6.85
N LYS A 201 1.12 -17.21 -7.50
CA LYS A 201 -0.20 -17.84 -7.61
C LYS A 201 -0.16 -19.18 -8.36
N LYS A 202 0.63 -19.29 -9.43
CA LYS A 202 0.81 -20.55 -10.17
C LYS A 202 1.65 -21.55 -9.37
N ALA A 203 2.76 -21.11 -8.80
CA ALA A 203 3.65 -21.95 -7.99
C ALA A 203 2.96 -22.47 -6.72
N GLY A 204 2.02 -21.70 -6.15
CA GLY A 204 1.23 -22.12 -5.00
C GLY A 204 0.27 -23.28 -5.24
N THR A 205 0.12 -23.78 -6.48
CA THR A 205 -0.60 -25.04 -6.76
C THR A 205 0.32 -26.26 -6.77
N LEU A 206 1.63 -26.07 -6.62
CA LEU A 206 2.65 -27.12 -6.57
C LEU A 206 2.94 -27.48 -5.11
N ASP A 207 3.30 -28.74 -4.87
CA ASP A 207 3.67 -29.26 -3.56
C ASP A 207 5.19 -29.10 -3.39
N ILE A 208 5.65 -27.92 -2.99
CA ILE A 208 7.07 -27.55 -2.95
C ILE A 208 7.61 -27.70 -1.52
N ASP A 209 8.69 -28.47 -1.37
CA ASP A 209 9.42 -28.63 -0.10
C ASP A 209 10.80 -27.91 -0.11
N ILE A 210 11.40 -27.70 -1.29
CA ILE A 210 12.72 -27.06 -1.46
C ILE A 210 12.70 -26.07 -2.63
N ILE A 211 13.35 -24.92 -2.49
CA ILE A 211 13.57 -23.94 -3.55
C ILE A 211 15.07 -23.79 -3.82
N CYS A 212 15.45 -23.95 -5.09
CA CYS A 212 16.82 -23.89 -5.61
C CYS A 212 16.98 -22.68 -6.54
N PRO A 213 17.40 -21.50 -6.02
CA PRO A 213 17.62 -20.30 -6.83
C PRO A 213 18.95 -20.35 -7.59
N LEU A 214 19.11 -19.48 -8.58
CA LEU A 214 20.37 -19.28 -9.31
C LEU A 214 21.41 -18.45 -8.53
N HIS A 215 21.00 -17.76 -7.48
CA HIS A 215 21.90 -17.09 -6.54
C HIS A 215 21.50 -17.33 -5.09
N GLY A 216 22.48 -17.30 -4.18
CA GLY A 216 22.23 -17.46 -2.75
C GLY A 216 21.88 -18.90 -2.35
N PRO A 217 21.52 -19.12 -1.08
CA PRO A 217 21.38 -20.47 -0.53
C PRO A 217 20.15 -21.20 -1.07
N VAL A 218 20.23 -22.53 -1.08
CA VAL A 218 19.06 -23.39 -1.22
C VAL A 218 18.14 -23.18 -0.02
N LEU A 219 16.86 -22.95 -0.28
CA LEU A 219 15.87 -22.69 0.74
C LEU A 219 15.12 -23.99 1.03
N SER A 220 15.28 -24.47 2.26
CA SER A 220 14.57 -25.62 2.80
C SER A 220 14.13 -25.25 4.21
N ASP A 221 13.01 -25.84 4.65
CA ASP A 221 12.33 -25.51 5.90
C ASP A 221 11.74 -24.09 5.98
N ASN A 222 10.53 -23.96 6.56
CA ASN A 222 9.81 -22.69 6.70
C ASN A 222 9.67 -21.89 5.39
N LEU A 223 9.34 -22.58 4.28
CA LEU A 223 9.12 -21.93 2.98
C LEU A 223 8.12 -20.78 3.02
N SER A 224 7.14 -20.83 3.94
CA SER A 224 6.19 -19.74 4.19
C SER A 224 6.88 -18.41 4.45
N TYR A 225 7.98 -18.39 5.21
CA TYR A 225 8.70 -17.15 5.50
C TYR A 225 9.21 -16.45 4.23
N TYR A 226 9.85 -17.20 3.34
CA TYR A 226 10.43 -16.68 2.11
C TYR A 226 9.33 -16.25 1.12
N ILE A 227 8.28 -17.08 0.99
CA ILE A 227 7.13 -16.82 0.11
C ILE A 227 6.35 -15.59 0.58
N ASP A 228 6.13 -15.43 1.89
CA ASP A 228 5.43 -14.28 2.47
C ASP A 228 6.21 -12.97 2.26
N LEU A 229 7.55 -13.02 2.33
CA LEU A 229 8.38 -11.87 2.00
C LEU A 229 8.28 -11.50 0.52
N TYR A 230 8.39 -12.47 -0.39
CA TYR A 230 8.17 -12.24 -1.82
C TYR A 230 6.77 -11.69 -2.12
N ASN A 231 5.73 -12.19 -1.44
CA ASN A 231 4.37 -11.69 -1.56
C ASN A 231 4.25 -10.24 -1.06
N THR A 232 4.87 -9.92 0.07
CA THR A 232 4.99 -8.55 0.60
C THR A 232 5.66 -7.62 -0.39
N TRP A 233 6.83 -7.99 -0.91
CA TRP A 233 7.61 -7.13 -1.82
C TRP A 233 6.90 -6.93 -3.16
N SER A 234 6.36 -7.99 -3.74
CA SER A 234 5.67 -7.94 -5.04
C SER A 234 4.31 -7.25 -5.01
N SER A 235 3.64 -7.24 -3.84
CA SER A 235 2.44 -6.44 -3.61
C SER A 235 2.74 -4.98 -3.24
N TYR A 236 4.01 -4.64 -3.01
CA TYR A 236 4.47 -3.33 -2.53
C TYR A 236 3.89 -2.98 -1.16
N SER A 237 3.60 -4.00 -0.37
CA SER A 237 3.13 -3.85 1.01
C SER A 237 4.27 -3.38 1.91
N VAL A 238 3.92 -2.97 3.13
CA VAL A 238 4.90 -2.62 4.15
C VAL A 238 5.43 -3.92 4.73
N GLU A 239 6.75 -4.11 4.69
CA GLU A 239 7.40 -5.29 5.28
C GLU A 239 7.59 -5.11 6.78
N THR A 240 8.05 -3.93 7.19
CA THR A 240 8.35 -3.64 8.60
C THR A 240 7.79 -2.27 8.96
N GLU A 241 7.19 -2.16 10.15
CA GLU A 241 6.81 -0.86 10.70
C GLU A 241 8.04 0.00 10.98
N GLY A 242 8.01 1.27 10.59
CA GLY A 242 9.14 2.18 10.77
C GLY A 242 9.16 3.33 9.78
N VAL A 243 10.24 4.10 9.83
CA VAL A 243 10.48 5.26 8.98
C VAL A 243 11.88 5.18 8.36
N CYS A 244 11.96 5.31 7.03
CA CYS A 244 13.21 5.57 6.32
C CYS A 244 13.43 7.08 6.18
N ILE A 245 14.57 7.60 6.61
CA ILE A 245 15.00 8.98 6.38
C ILE A 245 16.16 8.95 5.39
N ALA A 246 15.91 9.38 4.16
CA ALA A 246 16.92 9.54 3.13
C ALA A 246 17.31 11.00 3.03
N TYR A 247 18.60 11.33 3.18
CA TYR A 247 19.05 12.71 3.15
C TYR A 247 20.33 12.95 2.35
N THR A 248 20.50 14.19 1.89
CA THR A 248 21.79 14.71 1.43
C THR A 248 22.10 16.02 2.15
N SER A 249 23.38 16.31 2.40
CA SER A 249 23.77 17.55 3.07
C SER A 249 25.14 18.06 2.62
N VAL A 250 25.17 19.27 2.08
CA VAL A 250 26.41 19.94 1.62
C VAL A 250 27.19 20.53 2.81
N TYR A 251 26.51 21.34 3.63
CA TYR A 251 27.14 22.06 4.76
C TYR A 251 26.64 21.59 6.14
N GLY A 252 25.98 20.43 6.21
CA GLY A 252 25.61 19.78 7.47
C GLY A 252 24.30 20.21 8.12
N ASN A 253 23.66 21.32 7.72
CA ASN A 253 22.39 21.73 8.33
C ASN A 253 21.21 20.81 7.98
N THR A 254 21.15 20.28 6.75
CA THR A 254 20.17 19.23 6.40
C THR A 254 20.41 17.94 7.19
N LYS A 255 21.68 17.57 7.39
CA LYS A 255 22.05 16.43 8.25
C LYS A 255 21.58 16.65 9.68
N LYS A 256 21.78 17.84 10.25
CA LYS A 256 21.27 18.19 11.60
C LYS A 256 19.75 18.03 11.69
N ALA A 257 19.01 18.47 10.68
CA ALA A 257 17.56 18.31 10.63
C ALA A 257 17.14 16.83 10.56
N ALA A 258 17.76 16.05 9.67
CA ALA A 258 17.48 14.62 9.51
C ALA A 258 17.78 13.81 10.78
N LEU A 259 18.91 14.08 11.43
CA LEU A 259 19.28 13.41 12.68
C LEU A 259 18.37 13.80 13.85
N LEU A 260 17.99 15.08 13.96
CA LEU A 260 17.01 15.50 14.96
C LEU A 260 15.68 14.78 14.76
N LEU A 261 15.19 14.69 13.52
CA LEU A 261 13.98 13.93 13.22
C LEU A 261 14.11 12.47 13.63
N ALA A 262 15.25 11.83 13.33
CA ALA A 262 15.49 10.45 13.73
C ALA A 262 15.38 10.25 15.25
N ASP A 263 15.92 11.19 16.04
CA ASP A 263 15.85 11.15 17.50
C ASP A 263 14.42 11.38 18.01
N GLU A 264 13.70 12.36 17.46
CA GLU A 264 12.30 12.63 17.81
C GLU A 264 11.38 11.44 17.47
N LEU A 265 11.62 10.74 16.35
CA LEU A 265 10.89 9.52 16.01
C LEU A 265 11.13 8.40 17.03
N ARG A 266 12.37 8.21 17.47
CA ARG A 266 12.70 7.21 18.51
C ARG A 266 12.02 7.57 19.83
N VAL A 267 12.06 8.84 20.23
CA VAL A 267 11.35 9.34 21.43
C VAL A 267 9.84 9.15 21.30
N GLY A 268 9.28 9.34 20.10
CA GLY A 268 7.88 9.10 19.76
C GLY A 268 7.47 7.63 19.69
N GLY A 269 8.37 6.69 19.98
CA GLY A 269 8.10 5.25 20.00
C GLY A 269 8.05 4.60 18.62
N CYS A 270 8.68 5.21 17.60
CA CYS A 270 8.83 4.57 16.30
C CYS A 270 9.63 3.26 16.43
N PRO A 271 9.11 2.12 15.96
CA PRO A 271 9.76 0.82 16.17
C PRO A 271 11.10 0.69 15.44
N ASN A 272 11.21 1.27 14.24
CA ASN A 272 12.42 1.24 13.43
C ASN A 272 12.65 2.59 12.75
N VAL A 273 13.89 3.09 12.79
CA VAL A 273 14.29 4.34 12.13
C VAL A 273 15.57 4.09 11.35
N ALA A 274 15.46 3.97 10.03
CA ALA A 274 16.59 3.87 9.12
C ALA A 274 17.00 5.27 8.65
N VAL A 275 18.31 5.57 8.62
CA VAL A 275 18.84 6.89 8.25
C VAL A 275 19.95 6.73 7.23
N HIS A 276 19.74 7.23 6.02
CA HIS A 276 20.65 7.10 4.89
C HIS A 276 21.19 8.46 4.45
N ASP A 277 22.51 8.64 4.58
CA ASP A 277 23.24 9.73 3.91
C ASP A 277 23.51 9.30 2.47
N LEU A 278 22.65 9.71 1.53
CA LEU A 278 22.67 9.22 0.15
C LEU A 278 23.97 9.52 -0.61
N ALA A 279 24.79 10.46 -0.12
CA ALA A 279 26.10 10.75 -0.71
C ALA A 279 27.21 9.80 -0.24
N ARG A 280 26.91 8.88 0.69
CA ARG A 280 27.88 7.99 1.36
C ARG A 280 27.38 6.55 1.53
N ALA A 281 26.07 6.37 1.66
CA ALA A 281 25.44 5.08 1.81
C ALA A 281 25.48 4.28 0.50
N ASP A 282 25.32 2.96 0.61
CA ASP A 282 24.97 2.14 -0.55
C ASP A 282 23.56 2.52 -1.03
N MET A 283 23.47 3.03 -2.27
CA MET A 283 22.21 3.50 -2.86
C MET A 283 21.16 2.39 -2.90
N SER A 284 21.55 1.17 -3.25
CA SER A 284 20.63 0.04 -3.35
C SER A 284 20.10 -0.40 -1.99
N ALA A 285 20.91 -0.32 -0.93
CA ALA A 285 20.46 -0.56 0.44
C ALA A 285 19.47 0.52 0.91
N ALA A 286 19.75 1.80 0.62
CA ALA A 286 18.83 2.89 0.94
C ALA A 286 17.48 2.71 0.22
N VAL A 287 17.52 2.30 -1.05
CA VAL A 287 16.31 2.02 -1.85
C VAL A 287 15.55 0.84 -1.25
N ALA A 288 16.23 -0.25 -0.89
CA ALA A 288 15.59 -1.41 -0.25
C ALA A 288 14.86 -1.02 1.05
N ASP A 289 15.47 -0.17 1.90
CA ASP A 289 14.82 0.32 3.12
C ASP A 289 13.61 1.24 2.84
N ALA A 290 13.65 2.04 1.77
CA ALA A 290 12.49 2.82 1.37
C ALA A 290 11.28 1.94 1.03
N PHE A 291 11.51 0.78 0.38
CA PHE A 291 10.48 -0.21 0.13
C PHE A 291 10.11 -1.02 1.38
N ARG A 292 11.03 -1.22 2.33
CA ARG A 292 10.77 -1.95 3.59
C ARG A 292 9.72 -1.28 4.46
N TYR A 293 9.85 0.04 4.67
CA TYR A 293 9.05 0.79 5.63
C TYR A 293 7.85 1.48 5.00
N GLY A 294 6.77 1.66 5.77
CA GLY A 294 5.56 2.36 5.32
C GLY A 294 5.69 3.87 5.20
N LYS A 295 6.75 4.45 5.79
CA LYS A 295 6.96 5.89 5.90
C LYS A 295 8.36 6.26 5.39
N LEU A 296 8.44 7.29 4.56
CA LEU A 296 9.68 7.82 3.98
C LEU A 296 9.79 9.32 4.24
N VAL A 297 10.96 9.80 4.63
CA VAL A 297 11.26 11.22 4.71
C VAL A 297 12.43 11.54 3.79
N LEU A 298 12.21 12.48 2.87
CA LEU A 298 13.23 12.96 1.96
C LEU A 298 13.75 14.32 2.44
N ALA A 299 15.06 14.41 2.66
CA ALA A 299 15.70 15.62 3.17
C ALA A 299 16.87 16.07 2.28
N THR A 300 16.73 17.17 1.53
CA THR A 300 17.81 17.61 0.62
C THR A 300 17.95 19.12 0.58
N THR A 301 19.10 19.59 0.11
CA THR A 301 19.29 20.99 -0.28
C THR A 301 18.72 21.24 -1.66
N THR A 302 18.25 22.47 -1.91
CA THR A 302 18.16 23.01 -3.26
C THR A 302 19.57 23.18 -3.81
N TYR A 303 19.80 22.69 -5.03
CA TYR A 303 21.09 22.67 -5.70
C TYR A 303 20.87 22.98 -7.18
N ASN A 304 21.44 24.07 -7.70
CA ASN A 304 21.28 24.52 -9.08
C ASN A 304 19.81 24.68 -9.55
N ALA A 305 18.98 25.35 -8.72
CA ALA A 305 17.53 25.47 -8.91
C ALA A 305 16.78 24.12 -8.98
N GLU A 306 17.45 23.06 -8.52
CA GLU A 306 17.09 21.67 -8.61
C GLU A 306 17.31 20.97 -7.26
N ILE A 307 17.28 19.63 -7.19
CA ILE A 307 17.71 18.86 -6.01
C ILE A 307 19.12 18.27 -6.19
N PHE A 308 19.75 17.92 -5.06
CA PHE A 308 21.09 17.34 -5.05
C PHE A 308 21.15 16.01 -5.84
N PRO A 309 22.23 15.73 -6.61
CA PRO A 309 22.28 14.60 -7.54
C PRO A 309 21.91 13.24 -6.93
N PHE A 310 22.49 12.88 -5.79
CA PHE A 310 22.18 11.59 -5.13
C PHE A 310 20.73 11.48 -4.65
N MET A 311 20.07 12.59 -4.31
CA MET A 311 18.63 12.57 -3.99
C MET A 311 17.80 12.33 -5.26
N ARG A 312 18.21 12.90 -6.40
CA ARG A 312 17.56 12.66 -7.68
C ARG A 312 17.68 11.20 -8.09
N GLU A 313 18.88 10.66 -8.01
CA GLU A 313 19.17 9.25 -8.30
C GLU A 313 18.34 8.31 -7.42
N PHE A 314 18.30 8.58 -6.11
CA PHE A 314 17.47 7.82 -5.18
C PHE A 314 15.99 7.80 -5.59
N ILE A 315 15.39 8.96 -5.89
CA ILE A 315 13.99 9.03 -6.30
C ILE A 315 13.77 8.36 -7.67
N ASN A 316 14.71 8.47 -8.60
CA ASN A 316 14.67 7.74 -9.87
C ASN A 316 14.61 6.23 -9.63
N HIS A 317 15.45 5.69 -8.72
CA HIS A 317 15.42 4.28 -8.37
C HIS A 317 14.10 3.82 -7.73
N LEU A 318 13.45 4.69 -6.94
CA LEU A 318 12.12 4.39 -6.40
C LEU A 318 11.06 4.34 -7.51
N THR A 319 11.04 5.37 -8.35
CA THR A 319 10.01 5.55 -9.38
C THR A 319 10.12 4.51 -10.50
N GLU A 320 11.32 4.15 -10.94
CA GLU A 320 11.52 3.13 -11.97
C GLU A 320 11.06 1.73 -11.53
N ARG A 321 11.05 1.51 -10.21
CA ARG A 321 10.58 0.30 -9.54
C ARG A 321 9.14 0.39 -9.08
N GLY A 322 8.38 1.41 -9.45
CA GLY A 322 6.93 1.47 -9.17
C GLY A 322 6.56 1.74 -7.71
N PHE A 323 7.42 2.47 -6.97
CA PHE A 323 7.16 2.89 -5.59
C PHE A 323 5.75 3.46 -5.38
N LYS A 324 5.04 2.99 -4.34
CA LYS A 324 3.63 3.31 -4.08
C LYS A 324 3.22 2.89 -2.66
N ASN A 325 2.03 3.33 -2.23
CA ASN A 325 1.43 2.97 -0.93
C ASN A 325 2.32 3.40 0.26
N ARG A 326 2.76 4.66 0.29
CA ARG A 326 3.69 5.16 1.32
C ARG A 326 3.26 6.53 1.82
N THR A 327 3.55 6.80 3.09
CA THR A 327 3.45 8.14 3.65
C THR A 327 4.79 8.86 3.52
N VAL A 328 4.80 10.07 2.95
CA VAL A 328 6.03 10.80 2.63
C VAL A 328 6.07 12.18 3.30
N GLY A 329 7.14 12.42 4.06
CA GLY A 329 7.50 13.72 4.63
C GLY A 329 8.66 14.38 3.89
N LEU A 330 8.73 15.71 3.90
CA LEU A 330 9.77 16.46 3.18
C LEU A 330 10.46 17.49 4.08
N ILE A 331 11.79 17.49 4.02
CA ILE A 331 12.65 18.53 4.56
C ILE A 331 13.44 19.13 3.41
N GLU A 332 13.40 20.45 3.27
CA GLU A 332 14.23 21.17 2.29
C GLU A 332 15.17 22.15 2.97
N ASN A 333 16.32 22.39 2.34
CA ASN A 333 17.25 23.44 2.75
C ASN A 333 17.58 24.36 1.56
N GLY A 334 17.46 25.67 1.73
CA GLY A 334 17.83 26.65 0.71
C GLY A 334 17.96 28.06 1.28
N SER A 335 18.88 28.86 0.75
CA SER A 335 19.21 30.17 1.33
C SER A 335 18.31 31.30 0.82
N TRP A 336 18.10 31.41 -0.49
CA TRP A 336 17.35 32.52 -1.11
C TRP A 336 16.15 32.09 -1.97
N ALA A 337 16.15 30.85 -2.46
CA ALA A 337 15.07 30.29 -3.28
C ALA A 337 14.95 28.77 -3.06
N PRO A 338 14.39 28.31 -1.92
CA PRO A 338 14.16 26.89 -1.69
C PRO A 338 13.12 26.35 -2.68
N LEU A 339 13.48 25.27 -3.38
CA LEU A 339 12.66 24.60 -4.41
C LEU A 339 12.63 23.08 -4.24
N ALA A 340 13.46 22.54 -3.33
CA ALA A 340 13.71 21.11 -3.27
C ALA A 340 12.45 20.30 -2.93
N ALA A 341 11.61 20.78 -2.01
CA ALA A 341 10.37 20.09 -1.67
C ALA A 341 9.42 20.01 -2.87
N LYS A 342 9.29 21.09 -3.64
CA LYS A 342 8.46 21.11 -4.86
C LYS A 342 8.96 20.08 -5.88
N ILE A 343 10.27 19.99 -6.08
CA ILE A 343 10.88 19.10 -7.06
C ILE A 343 10.74 17.64 -6.63
N MET A 344 11.01 17.32 -5.36
CA MET A 344 10.80 15.97 -4.83
C MET A 344 9.33 15.53 -4.93
N ARG A 345 8.38 16.44 -4.67
CA ARG A 345 6.94 16.15 -4.91
C ARG A 345 6.68 15.83 -6.37
N GLY A 346 7.14 16.68 -7.28
CA GLY A 346 6.96 16.50 -8.73
C GLY A 346 7.51 15.16 -9.24
N MET A 347 8.68 14.75 -8.75
CA MET A 347 9.29 13.47 -9.14
C MET A 347 8.49 12.25 -8.65
N LEU A 348 7.70 12.38 -7.58
CA LEU A 348 6.84 11.32 -7.04
C LEU A 348 5.38 11.40 -7.52
N GLU A 349 5.00 12.36 -8.38
CA GLU A 349 3.60 12.51 -8.83
C GLU A 349 3.06 11.27 -9.58
N GLY A 350 3.93 10.53 -10.25
CA GLY A 350 3.56 9.28 -10.93
C GLY A 350 3.34 8.09 -10.00
N CYS A 351 3.76 8.18 -8.73
CA CYS A 351 3.61 7.12 -7.74
C CYS A 351 2.16 7.03 -7.24
N LYS A 352 1.63 5.81 -7.17
CA LYS A 352 0.24 5.58 -6.72
C LYS A 352 0.15 5.62 -5.20
N ASN A 353 -0.95 6.13 -4.67
CA ASN A 353 -1.28 6.09 -3.24
C ASN A 353 -0.15 6.62 -2.33
N ILE A 354 0.47 7.73 -2.71
CA ILE A 354 1.37 8.47 -1.82
C ILE A 354 0.53 9.39 -0.94
N THR A 355 0.64 9.22 0.38
CA THR A 355 0.08 10.13 1.37
C THR A 355 1.15 11.13 1.78
N TRP A 356 0.87 12.42 1.68
CA TRP A 356 1.83 13.45 2.08
C TRP A 356 1.54 13.91 3.51
N LEU A 357 2.60 14.16 4.28
CA LEU A 357 2.43 14.88 5.55
C LEU A 357 1.93 16.32 5.31
N ASP A 358 1.22 16.85 6.30
CA ASP A 358 0.57 18.16 6.22
C ASP A 358 1.59 19.31 6.06
N GLY A 359 2.79 19.15 6.63
CA GLY A 359 3.85 20.17 6.65
C GLY A 359 5.11 19.80 5.87
N VAL A 360 5.80 20.82 5.37
CA VAL A 360 7.20 20.74 4.87
C VAL A 360 8.08 21.51 5.85
N VAL A 361 9.21 20.93 6.26
CA VAL A 361 10.21 21.65 7.07
C VAL A 361 11.16 22.39 6.11
N THR A 362 11.17 23.71 6.14
CA THR A 362 12.05 24.53 5.28
C THR A 362 13.15 25.18 6.12
N VAL A 363 14.38 24.67 5.97
CA VAL A 363 15.58 25.21 6.61
C VAL A 363 16.17 26.30 5.71
N LYS A 364 16.30 27.53 6.24
CA LYS A 364 16.96 28.64 5.51
C LYS A 364 18.42 28.76 5.89
N SER A 365 19.27 28.06 5.14
CA SER A 365 20.72 27.91 5.37
C SER A 365 21.09 27.14 6.63
N ALA A 366 20.63 27.59 7.81
CA ALA A 366 20.92 27.00 9.11
C ALA A 366 19.64 26.66 9.90
N MET A 367 19.72 25.61 10.71
CA MET A 367 18.64 25.19 11.59
C MET A 367 18.32 26.27 12.63
N THR A 368 17.03 26.56 12.79
CA THR A 368 16.49 27.48 13.81
C THR A 368 15.65 26.74 14.84
N GLU A 369 15.25 27.40 15.92
CA GLU A 369 14.34 26.82 16.92
C GLU A 369 12.97 26.50 16.32
N ALA A 370 12.45 27.38 15.46
CA ALA A 370 11.21 27.12 14.72
C ALA A 370 11.30 25.83 13.88
N ASN A 371 12.43 25.57 13.23
CA ASN A 371 12.61 24.31 12.51
C ASN A 371 12.64 23.09 13.43
N ARG A 372 13.12 23.21 14.68
CA ARG A 372 13.06 22.11 15.65
C ARG A 372 11.61 21.79 16.03
N GLU A 373 10.80 22.81 16.27
CA GLU A 373 9.37 22.63 16.53
C GLU A 373 8.63 22.00 15.35
N GLU A 374 8.94 22.41 14.12
CA GLU A 374 8.38 21.81 12.90
C GLU A 374 8.78 20.33 12.75
N ILE A 375 10.04 19.99 13.06
CA ILE A 375 10.52 18.61 13.08
C ILE A 375 9.80 17.78 14.15
N GLY A 376 9.58 18.32 15.34
CA GLY A 376 8.81 17.65 16.39
C GLY A 376 7.35 17.38 15.97
N LYS A 377 6.71 18.34 15.29
CA LYS A 377 5.36 18.15 14.71
C LYS A 377 5.36 17.05 13.64
N MET A 378 6.34 17.05 12.75
CA MET A 378 6.52 16.01 11.73
C MET A 378 6.71 14.62 12.36
N ALA A 379 7.55 14.51 13.40
CA ALA A 379 7.75 13.28 14.14
C ALA A 379 6.45 12.79 14.81
N GLY A 380 5.69 13.70 15.43
CA GLY A 380 4.41 13.40 16.05
C GLY A 380 3.35 12.92 15.05
N GLU A 381 3.32 13.47 13.84
CA GLU A 381 2.45 12.99 12.76
C GLU A 381 2.85 11.57 12.30
N LEU A 382 4.14 11.34 12.07
CA LEU A 382 4.68 10.03 11.67
C LEU A 382 4.49 8.95 12.76
N CYS A 383 4.50 9.34 14.03
CA CYS A 383 4.35 8.43 15.17
C CYS A 383 2.92 8.35 15.75
N ARG A 384 1.94 9.04 15.15
CA ARG A 384 0.57 9.15 15.69
C ARG A 384 -0.04 7.79 16.02
N GLU A 385 0.06 6.85 15.08
CA GLU A 385 -0.47 5.49 15.22
C GLU A 385 0.28 4.70 16.30
N TYR A 386 1.61 4.81 16.34
CA TYR A 386 2.45 4.14 17.34
C TYR A 386 2.13 4.63 18.76
N THR A 387 1.94 5.95 18.90
CA THR A 387 1.51 6.57 20.17
C THR A 387 0.10 6.14 20.56
N ALA A 388 -0.84 6.09 19.61
CA ALA A 388 -2.22 5.70 19.88
C ALA A 388 -2.36 4.21 20.29
N LEU A 389 -1.48 3.34 19.77
CA LEU A 389 -1.45 1.91 20.11
C LEU A 389 -0.64 1.61 21.37
N SER A 390 0.23 2.54 21.81
CA SER A 390 1.09 2.36 22.97
C SER A 390 0.28 2.30 24.27
N PRO A 391 0.43 1.24 25.09
CA PRO A 391 -0.22 1.16 26.40
C PRO A 391 0.17 2.31 27.35
N ALA A 392 1.37 2.85 27.18
CA ALA A 392 1.97 3.84 28.06
C ALA A 392 1.68 5.29 27.64
N THR A 393 1.59 5.57 26.34
CA THR A 393 1.53 6.96 25.81
C THR A 393 0.21 7.32 25.12
N ALA A 394 -0.70 6.36 24.92
CA ALA A 394 -2.00 6.63 24.31
C ALA A 394 -2.90 7.54 25.17
N ASN A 395 -3.55 8.53 24.53
CA ASN A 395 -4.66 9.25 25.14
C ASN A 395 -5.93 8.38 25.12
N LYS A 396 -6.18 7.66 26.23
CA LYS A 396 -7.31 6.72 26.36
C LYS A 396 -8.68 7.39 26.48
N ASN A 397 -8.76 8.73 26.49
CA ASN A 397 -9.99 9.49 26.72
C ASN A 397 -10.33 10.46 25.56
N ASP A 398 -9.73 10.31 24.39
CA ASP A 398 -10.07 11.12 23.22
C ASP A 398 -11.43 10.72 22.62
N MET A 399 -12.49 11.41 23.04
CA MET A 399 -13.85 11.16 22.56
C MET A 399 -14.06 11.58 21.10
N SER A 400 -13.08 12.22 20.44
CA SER A 400 -13.15 12.45 18.99
C SER A 400 -13.18 11.14 18.20
N ALA A 401 -12.76 10.02 18.80
CA ALA A 401 -12.91 8.68 18.26
C ALA A 401 -14.37 8.33 17.89
N LEU A 402 -15.36 8.89 18.61
CA LEU A 402 -16.79 8.69 18.30
C LEU A 402 -17.18 9.23 16.93
N PHE A 403 -16.48 10.26 16.43
CA PHE A 403 -16.69 10.80 15.08
C PHE A 403 -16.06 9.94 13.98
N ARG A 404 -15.33 8.88 14.33
CA ARG A 404 -14.80 7.89 13.38
C ARG A 404 -15.79 6.77 13.06
N ILE A 405 -16.90 6.68 13.81
CA ILE A 405 -18.02 5.81 13.49
C ILE A 405 -18.69 6.33 12.21
N GLY A 406 -18.88 5.46 11.23
CA GLY A 406 -19.54 5.82 9.97
C GLY A 406 -21.02 6.11 10.16
N TYR A 407 -21.47 7.30 9.75
CA TYR A 407 -22.87 7.72 9.77
C TYR A 407 -23.31 8.20 8.40
N GLY A 408 -24.46 7.72 7.92
CA GLY A 408 -25.18 8.37 6.83
C GLY A 408 -25.94 9.61 7.33
N LEU A 409 -26.47 10.40 6.40
CA LEU A 409 -27.36 11.52 6.68
C LEU A 409 -28.72 11.28 6.04
N TYR A 410 -29.77 11.45 6.84
CA TYR A 410 -31.13 11.06 6.49
C TYR A 410 -32.10 12.19 6.82
N VAL A 411 -33.15 12.36 6.01
CA VAL A 411 -34.34 13.12 6.42
C VAL A 411 -35.38 12.14 6.94
N VAL A 412 -35.69 12.22 8.23
CA VAL A 412 -36.78 11.44 8.82
C VAL A 412 -38.06 12.27 8.81
N THR A 413 -39.09 11.79 8.11
CA THR A 413 -40.39 12.47 7.99
C THR A 413 -41.42 11.87 8.93
N SER A 414 -42.33 12.72 9.40
CA SER A 414 -43.39 12.41 10.35
C SER A 414 -44.56 13.36 10.12
N ASN A 415 -45.76 13.00 10.56
CA ASN A 415 -46.95 13.85 10.46
C ASN A 415 -47.70 13.80 11.79
N ASP A 416 -48.10 14.96 12.31
CA ASP A 416 -48.73 15.08 13.63
C ASP A 416 -50.27 14.92 13.60
N GLY A 417 -50.84 14.64 12.43
CA GLY A 417 -52.27 14.62 12.12
C GLY A 417 -52.78 15.92 11.50
N LYS A 418 -51.97 16.98 11.48
CA LYS A 418 -52.33 18.30 10.92
C LYS A 418 -51.34 18.77 9.86
N HIS A 419 -50.04 18.61 10.09
CA HIS A 419 -48.99 19.06 9.19
C HIS A 419 -47.84 18.07 9.08
N ASP A 420 -47.18 18.06 7.93
CA ASP A 420 -45.95 17.29 7.71
C ASP A 420 -44.74 17.96 8.34
N ASN A 421 -43.82 17.13 8.80
CA ASN A 421 -42.58 17.57 9.39
C ASN A 421 -41.43 16.61 9.04
N GLY A 422 -40.22 17.13 9.05
CA GLY A 422 -39.00 16.37 8.78
C GLY A 422 -37.84 16.86 9.64
N LEU A 423 -36.87 16.00 9.91
CA LEU A 423 -35.60 16.40 10.54
C LEU A 423 -34.41 15.67 9.93
N ILE A 424 -33.22 16.27 10.06
CA ILE A 424 -31.98 15.56 9.76
C ILE A 424 -31.63 14.63 10.92
N VAL A 425 -31.34 13.37 10.59
CA VAL A 425 -30.84 12.34 11.51
C VAL A 425 -29.58 11.73 10.91
N ASN A 426 -28.58 11.42 11.72
CA ASN A 426 -27.37 10.70 11.31
C ASN A 426 -27.26 9.31 11.94
N THR A 427 -28.08 9.00 12.94
CA THR A 427 -28.09 7.70 13.63
C THR A 427 -29.27 6.85 13.15
N VAL A 428 -29.09 6.22 11.99
CA VAL A 428 -29.99 5.19 11.44
C VAL A 428 -29.15 3.97 11.11
N THR A 429 -29.60 2.78 11.53
CA THR A 429 -28.91 1.53 11.22
C THR A 429 -29.90 0.37 11.08
N GLN A 430 -29.60 -0.58 10.19
CA GLN A 430 -30.32 -1.85 10.17
C GLN A 430 -29.83 -2.69 11.35
N VAL A 431 -30.76 -3.19 12.17
CA VAL A 431 -30.45 -3.97 13.37
C VAL A 431 -30.85 -5.44 13.25
N SER A 432 -31.61 -5.81 12.22
CA SER A 432 -31.97 -7.20 11.89
C SER A 432 -32.37 -7.30 10.42
N ASP A 433 -32.06 -8.42 9.77
CA ASP A 433 -32.46 -8.77 8.39
C ASP A 433 -33.62 -9.79 8.34
N ASN A 434 -33.83 -10.58 9.40
CA ASN A 434 -34.96 -11.50 9.50
C ASN A 434 -35.59 -11.53 10.93
N PRO A 435 -36.66 -10.76 11.19
CA PRO A 435 -37.33 -9.83 10.27
C PRO A 435 -36.50 -8.55 10.06
N ASN A 436 -36.73 -7.85 8.95
CA ASN A 436 -36.11 -6.55 8.69
C ASN A 436 -36.48 -5.54 9.79
N ARG A 437 -35.46 -4.97 10.45
CA ARG A 437 -35.61 -3.94 11.48
C ARG A 437 -34.60 -2.82 11.30
N ILE A 438 -35.08 -1.58 11.46
CA ILE A 438 -34.26 -0.38 11.42
C ILE A 438 -34.38 0.35 12.76
N ALA A 439 -33.25 0.72 13.35
CA ALA A 439 -33.19 1.60 14.51
C ALA A 439 -32.95 3.04 14.08
N VAL A 440 -33.72 3.97 14.65
CA VAL A 440 -33.60 5.42 14.41
C VAL A 440 -33.48 6.13 15.76
N ASN A 441 -32.37 6.81 16.01
CA ASN A 441 -32.17 7.57 17.25
C ASN A 441 -32.48 9.04 17.02
N ILE A 442 -33.39 9.58 17.84
CA ILE A 442 -33.84 10.97 17.71
C ILE A 442 -33.69 11.69 19.04
N ASN A 443 -33.04 12.86 19.01
CA ASN A 443 -32.90 13.72 20.17
C ASN A 443 -34.28 14.17 20.68
N LYS A 444 -34.51 14.07 21.99
CA LYS A 444 -35.79 14.39 22.63
C LYS A 444 -36.21 15.85 22.49
N ALA A 445 -35.27 16.76 22.22
CA ALA A 445 -35.57 18.17 21.96
C ALA A 445 -36.31 18.39 20.62
N ASN A 446 -36.15 17.48 19.66
CA ASN A 446 -36.75 17.63 18.33
C ASN A 446 -38.27 17.43 18.34
N TYR A 447 -38.98 18.23 17.55
CA TYR A 447 -40.44 18.07 17.42
C TYR A 447 -40.84 16.67 16.93
N SER A 448 -40.12 16.16 15.93
CA SER A 448 -40.37 14.85 15.33
C SER A 448 -40.28 13.70 16.32
N TYR A 449 -39.45 13.81 17.36
CA TYR A 449 -39.37 12.81 18.43
C TYR A 449 -40.75 12.57 19.06
N HIS A 450 -41.43 13.64 19.46
CA HIS A 450 -42.72 13.56 20.12
C HIS A 450 -43.83 13.12 19.16
N VAL A 451 -43.77 13.56 17.90
CA VAL A 451 -44.71 13.14 16.86
C VAL A 451 -44.61 11.63 16.65
N ILE A 452 -43.40 11.13 16.39
CA ILE A 452 -43.14 9.71 16.13
C ILE A 452 -43.47 8.85 17.36
N LYS A 453 -43.12 9.30 18.56
CA LYS A 453 -43.45 8.58 19.80
C LYS A 453 -44.96 8.43 19.98
N ARG A 454 -45.77 9.37 19.47
CA ARG A 454 -47.23 9.33 19.52
C ARG A 454 -47.84 8.53 18.37
N THR A 455 -47.35 8.70 17.15
CA THR A 455 -47.96 8.10 15.95
C THR A 455 -47.48 6.68 15.67
N GLY A 456 -46.30 6.32 16.13
CA GLY A 456 -45.70 5.01 15.90
C GLY A 456 -45.27 4.78 14.45
N ILE A 457 -45.21 5.80 13.59
CA ILE A 457 -44.79 5.68 12.20
C ILE A 457 -43.83 6.82 11.81
N MET A 458 -42.89 6.52 10.90
CA MET A 458 -41.96 7.48 10.31
C MET A 458 -41.50 7.00 8.92
N ASN A 459 -40.95 7.89 8.09
CA ASN A 459 -40.13 7.46 6.95
C ASN A 459 -38.67 7.90 7.14
N VAL A 460 -37.73 7.07 6.70
CA VAL A 460 -36.32 7.43 6.54
C VAL A 460 -36.07 7.71 5.07
N ASN A 461 -35.54 8.89 4.74
CA ASN A 461 -35.13 9.25 3.38
C ASN A 461 -33.60 9.39 3.36
N CYS A 462 -32.91 8.50 2.65
CA CYS A 462 -31.45 8.48 2.56
C CYS A 462 -30.97 9.56 1.61
N LEU A 463 -30.34 10.62 2.13
CA LEU A 463 -29.83 11.71 1.30
C LEU A 463 -28.70 11.20 0.42
N SER A 464 -28.68 11.57 -0.85
CA SER A 464 -27.55 11.31 -1.74
C SER A 464 -26.49 12.40 -1.62
N THR A 465 -25.27 12.14 -2.11
CA THR A 465 -24.17 13.13 -2.15
C THR A 465 -24.47 14.39 -2.99
N GLU A 466 -25.59 14.43 -3.71
CA GLU A 466 -26.07 15.61 -4.44
C GLU A 466 -26.94 16.56 -3.62
N ALA A 467 -27.34 16.18 -2.41
CA ALA A 467 -28.20 17.00 -1.57
C ALA A 467 -27.51 18.35 -1.28
N PRO A 468 -28.07 19.49 -1.75
CA PRO A 468 -27.46 20.78 -1.51
C PRO A 468 -27.61 21.18 -0.04
N PHE A 469 -26.77 22.13 0.41
CA PHE A 469 -26.83 22.65 1.78
C PHE A 469 -28.25 23.10 2.21
N LYS A 470 -29.03 23.62 1.25
CA LYS A 470 -30.43 24.04 1.46
C LYS A 470 -31.34 22.96 2.06
N VAL A 471 -31.09 21.68 1.76
CA VAL A 471 -31.84 20.57 2.39
C VAL A 471 -31.59 20.53 3.89
N PHE A 472 -30.34 20.73 4.31
CA PHE A 472 -29.94 20.78 5.71
C PHE A 472 -30.45 22.06 6.39
N GLU A 473 -30.50 23.18 5.68
CA GLU A 473 -31.14 24.40 6.20
C GLU A 473 -32.63 24.19 6.50
N GLN A 474 -33.33 23.55 5.57
CA GLN A 474 -34.77 23.30 5.67
C GLN A 474 -35.12 22.30 6.78
N PHE A 475 -34.40 21.17 6.86
CA PHE A 475 -34.75 20.08 7.78
C PHE A 475 -33.92 20.05 9.07
N GLY A 476 -32.70 20.58 9.07
CA GLY A 476 -31.78 20.55 10.21
C GLY A 476 -31.79 21.79 11.10
N PHE A 477 -32.03 22.99 10.54
CA PHE A 477 -31.88 24.26 11.29
C PHE A 477 -33.19 24.96 11.66
N ARG A 478 -34.33 24.41 11.24
CA ARG A 478 -35.66 24.96 11.55
C ARG A 478 -36.43 23.96 12.40
N SER A 479 -37.16 24.43 13.41
CA SER A 479 -38.05 23.56 14.20
C SER A 479 -39.42 23.44 13.55
N GLY A 480 -39.91 22.22 13.38
CA GLY A 480 -41.26 21.95 12.86
C GLY A 480 -42.39 22.43 13.77
N ARG A 481 -42.10 22.87 15.02
CA ARG A 481 -43.11 23.47 15.91
C ARG A 481 -43.65 24.79 15.38
N ASN A 482 -42.80 25.55 14.68
CA ASN A 482 -43.08 26.94 14.31
C ASN A 482 -43.03 27.18 12.80
N VAL A 483 -42.63 26.17 12.02
CA VAL A 483 -42.34 26.30 10.59
C VAL A 483 -42.95 25.12 9.85
N ASN A 484 -43.74 25.40 8.81
CA ASN A 484 -44.09 24.40 7.83
C ASN A 484 -42.88 24.12 6.91
N LYS A 485 -42.20 23.01 7.14
CA LYS A 485 -41.00 22.63 6.39
C LYS A 485 -41.30 22.14 4.97
N PHE A 486 -42.56 21.94 4.60
CA PHE A 486 -42.97 21.48 3.27
C PHE A 486 -43.83 22.52 2.54
N GLU A 487 -43.84 23.76 3.00
CA GLU A 487 -44.53 24.86 2.33
C GLU A 487 -44.06 25.01 0.89
N GLY A 488 -45.01 25.11 -0.05
CA GLY A 488 -44.73 25.25 -1.49
C GLY A 488 -44.20 23.97 -2.17
N CYS A 489 -44.17 22.83 -1.48
CA CYS A 489 -43.78 21.54 -2.05
C CYS A 489 -45.02 20.70 -2.40
N THR A 490 -44.97 19.93 -3.49
CA THR A 490 -45.95 18.88 -3.79
C THR A 490 -45.34 17.52 -3.46
N PRO A 491 -45.52 17.00 -2.23
CA PRO A 491 -44.78 15.82 -1.77
C PRO A 491 -45.31 14.53 -2.37
N ALA A 492 -44.39 13.62 -2.71
CA ALA A 492 -44.73 12.22 -2.92
C ALA A 492 -45.06 11.57 -1.56
N ARG A 493 -45.97 10.59 -1.55
CA ARG A 493 -46.44 9.91 -0.35
C ARG A 493 -46.08 8.43 -0.38
N ALA A 494 -45.73 7.92 0.79
CA ALA A 494 -45.60 6.49 1.03
C ALA A 494 -46.94 5.87 1.44
N ASP A 495 -46.99 4.55 1.55
CA ASP A 495 -48.23 3.82 1.87
C ASP A 495 -48.74 4.14 3.29
N ASN A 496 -47.85 4.55 4.20
CA ASN A 496 -48.21 5.02 5.55
C ASN A 496 -48.68 6.49 5.60
N GLY A 497 -48.82 7.16 4.45
CA GLY A 497 -49.28 8.54 4.32
C GLY A 497 -48.23 9.62 4.61
N LEU A 498 -47.00 9.24 4.98
CA LEU A 498 -45.92 10.20 5.25
C LEU A 498 -45.20 10.62 3.96
N VAL A 499 -44.56 11.79 4.00
CA VAL A 499 -43.82 12.34 2.86
C VAL A 499 -42.59 11.50 2.55
N ILE A 500 -42.39 11.19 1.27
CA ILE A 500 -41.09 10.80 0.69
C ILE A 500 -40.52 12.01 -0.05
N LEU A 501 -39.24 12.29 0.15
CA LEU A 501 -38.58 13.39 -0.56
C LEU A 501 -38.47 13.06 -2.06
N PRO A 502 -38.92 13.92 -2.98
CA PRO A 502 -38.89 13.62 -4.42
C PRO A 502 -37.50 13.77 -5.05
N HIS A 503 -36.58 14.44 -4.38
CA HIS A 503 -35.24 14.75 -4.88
C HIS A 503 -34.18 14.55 -3.80
N TYR A 504 -32.93 14.45 -4.24
CA TYR A 504 -31.73 14.38 -3.39
C TYR A 504 -31.67 13.19 -2.45
N ILE A 505 -32.38 12.11 -2.79
CA ILE A 505 -32.36 10.86 -2.05
C ILE A 505 -32.01 9.71 -2.98
N ASN A 506 -31.36 8.68 -2.43
CA ASN A 506 -31.07 7.44 -3.17
C ASN A 506 -31.93 6.26 -2.72
N ALA A 507 -32.54 6.33 -1.53
CA ALA A 507 -33.49 5.34 -1.02
C ALA A 507 -34.47 5.97 -0.02
N ALA A 508 -35.60 5.30 0.19
CA ALA A 508 -36.57 5.64 1.23
C ALA A 508 -37.17 4.37 1.87
N PHE A 509 -37.46 4.44 3.17
CA PHE A 509 -38.07 3.37 3.95
C PHE A 509 -39.26 3.89 4.74
N SER A 510 -40.40 3.20 4.65
CA SER A 510 -41.56 3.44 5.53
C SER A 510 -41.49 2.51 6.73
N LEU A 511 -41.58 3.08 7.92
CA LEU A 511 -41.29 2.41 9.18
C LEU A 511 -42.49 2.45 10.13
N LYS A 512 -42.71 1.33 10.82
CA LYS A 512 -43.62 1.22 11.96
C LYS A 512 -42.82 0.89 13.22
N VAL A 513 -43.01 1.68 14.27
CA VAL A 513 -42.35 1.51 15.57
C VAL A 513 -42.89 0.24 16.24
N GLU A 514 -41.98 -0.68 16.56
CA GLU A 514 -42.29 -1.92 17.29
C GLU A 514 -41.82 -1.82 18.75
N ASP A 515 -40.69 -1.16 18.98
CA ASP A 515 -40.11 -1.01 20.32
C ASP A 515 -39.39 0.33 20.50
N TYR A 516 -39.12 0.69 21.75
CA TYR A 516 -38.49 1.94 22.15
C TYR A 516 -37.54 1.76 23.33
N VAL A 517 -36.35 2.35 23.20
CA VAL A 517 -35.35 2.40 24.28
C VAL A 517 -35.01 3.85 24.60
N ASP A 518 -35.03 4.20 25.89
CA ASP A 518 -34.58 5.51 26.38
C ASP A 518 -33.05 5.51 26.57
N LEU A 519 -32.34 6.42 25.89
CA LEU A 519 -30.89 6.57 25.94
C LEU A 519 -30.48 7.91 26.58
N GLY A 520 -31.34 8.50 27.43
CA GLY A 520 -31.11 9.79 28.06
C GLY A 520 -31.50 10.95 27.15
N SER A 521 -30.54 11.53 26.43
CA SER A 521 -30.80 12.68 25.54
C SER A 521 -31.53 12.30 24.24
N HIS A 522 -31.46 11.03 23.86
CA HIS A 522 -32.10 10.49 22.67
C HIS A 522 -33.04 9.34 23.04
N GLY A 523 -34.05 9.09 22.20
CA GLY A 523 -34.77 7.83 22.19
C GLY A 523 -34.47 7.04 20.92
N MET A 524 -34.26 5.74 21.08
CA MET A 524 -34.09 4.79 19.98
C MET A 524 -35.43 4.14 19.65
N PHE A 525 -35.89 4.31 18.42
CA PHE A 525 -37.06 3.64 17.89
C PHE A 525 -36.61 2.43 17.07
N ILE A 526 -37.05 1.22 17.45
CA ILE A 526 -36.80 0.00 16.68
C ILE A 526 -38.05 -0.27 15.85
N CYS A 527 -37.89 -0.27 14.53
CA CYS A 527 -39.02 -0.27 13.61
C CYS A 527 -39.00 -1.47 12.68
N SER A 528 -40.17 -2.00 12.36
CA SER A 528 -40.38 -2.87 11.20
C SER A 528 -40.40 -2.03 9.92
N VAL A 529 -39.87 -2.60 8.84
CA VAL A 529 -39.92 -2.00 7.51
C VAL A 529 -41.21 -2.44 6.83
N THR A 530 -42.10 -1.49 6.55
CA THR A 530 -43.37 -1.76 5.86
C THR A 530 -43.28 -1.51 4.36
N GLU A 531 -42.30 -0.70 3.94
CA GLU A 531 -42.08 -0.34 2.54
C GLU A 531 -40.61 0.09 2.35
N ALA A 532 -40.02 -0.23 1.19
CA ALA A 532 -38.68 0.22 0.83
C ALA A 532 -38.63 0.55 -0.67
N ARG A 533 -37.96 1.66 -1.02
CA ARG A 533 -37.79 2.12 -2.41
C ARG A 533 -36.35 2.53 -2.67
N VAL A 534 -35.79 2.08 -3.79
CA VAL A 534 -34.49 2.55 -4.32
C VAL A 534 -34.79 3.60 -5.39
N MET A 535 -34.14 4.75 -5.30
CA MET A 535 -34.37 5.92 -6.17
C MET A 535 -33.19 6.20 -7.11
N SER A 536 -31.95 5.85 -6.74
CA SER A 536 -30.77 5.96 -7.61
C SER A 536 -29.57 5.19 -7.05
N ASP A 537 -28.56 4.93 -7.89
CA ASP A 537 -27.27 4.34 -7.48
C ASP A 537 -26.26 5.36 -6.93
N LYS A 538 -26.69 6.61 -6.72
CA LYS A 538 -25.82 7.66 -6.19
C LYS A 538 -25.45 7.34 -4.74
N PRO A 539 -24.20 7.57 -4.29
CA PRO A 539 -23.80 7.27 -2.91
C PRO A 539 -24.64 8.03 -1.87
N THR A 540 -24.91 7.39 -0.72
CA THR A 540 -25.53 8.06 0.42
C THR A 540 -24.58 9.10 0.99
N MET A 541 -25.11 10.28 1.30
CA MET A 541 -24.40 11.35 2.02
C MET A 541 -23.93 10.82 3.37
N THR A 542 -22.61 10.76 3.58
CA THR A 542 -22.06 10.47 4.90
C THR A 542 -21.84 11.77 5.67
N TYR A 543 -21.81 11.66 7.00
CA TYR A 543 -21.52 12.79 7.88
C TYR A 543 -20.16 13.45 7.55
N ASP A 544 -19.15 12.63 7.26
CA ASP A 544 -17.81 13.09 6.84
C ASP A 544 -17.84 13.81 5.48
N TYR A 545 -18.53 13.24 4.48
CA TYR A 545 -18.67 13.88 3.16
C TYR A 545 -19.38 15.23 3.27
N TYR A 546 -20.44 15.32 4.08
CA TYR A 546 -21.16 16.57 4.32
C TYR A 546 -20.23 17.67 4.86
N HIS A 547 -19.45 17.39 5.91
CA HIS A 547 -18.54 18.40 6.49
C HIS A 547 -17.43 18.83 5.53
N LYS A 548 -16.95 17.93 4.68
CA LYS A 548 -15.87 18.23 3.73
C LYS A 548 -16.35 19.01 2.50
N ASN A 549 -17.53 18.66 1.98
CA ASN A 549 -17.93 19.04 0.62
C ASN A 549 -19.23 19.85 0.54
N VAL A 550 -20.13 19.78 1.54
CA VAL A 550 -21.48 20.36 1.44
C VAL A 550 -21.70 21.49 2.45
N LYS A 551 -21.20 21.34 3.68
CA LYS A 551 -21.27 22.39 4.69
C LYS A 551 -20.42 23.59 4.22
N PRO A 552 -21.01 24.80 4.11
CA PRO A 552 -20.25 26.00 3.77
C PRO A 552 -19.10 26.18 4.75
N LYS A 553 -17.89 26.40 4.22
CA LYS A 553 -16.74 26.76 5.04
C LYS A 553 -16.91 28.21 5.49
N PRO A 554 -16.68 28.52 6.78
CA PRO A 554 -16.72 29.89 7.24
C PRO A 554 -15.71 30.76 6.48
N GLU A 555 -16.16 31.88 5.93
CA GLU A 555 -15.28 32.84 5.28
C GLU A 555 -14.76 33.84 6.33
N THR A 556 -13.66 33.47 7.00
CA THR A 556 -13.08 34.23 8.12
C THR A 556 -11.88 35.09 7.73
N ALA A 557 -11.36 34.95 6.52
CA ALA A 557 -10.17 35.68 6.06
C ALA A 557 -10.43 37.20 6.06
N GLY A 558 -9.63 37.95 6.82
CA GLY A 558 -9.70 39.41 6.90
C GLY A 558 -10.85 39.97 7.75
N LYS A 559 -11.68 39.12 8.37
CA LYS A 559 -12.80 39.54 9.22
C LYS A 559 -12.45 39.46 10.70
N LYS A 560 -12.99 40.38 11.50
CA LYS A 560 -12.87 40.39 12.97
C LYS A 560 -14.24 40.17 13.59
N GLY A 561 -14.34 39.20 14.49
CA GLY A 561 -15.58 38.88 15.19
C GLY A 561 -15.69 37.41 15.55
N TYR A 562 -16.87 36.82 15.38
CA TYR A 562 -17.20 35.49 15.88
C TYR A 562 -17.82 34.62 14.79
N VAL A 563 -17.51 33.34 14.78
CA VAL A 563 -18.06 32.34 13.86
C VAL A 563 -18.95 31.34 14.59
N CYS A 564 -20.13 31.07 14.04
CA CYS A 564 -21.04 30.05 14.56
C CYS A 564 -20.52 28.64 14.24
N LYS A 565 -20.20 27.84 15.27
CA LYS A 565 -19.70 26.45 15.14
C LYS A 565 -20.69 25.53 14.42
N VAL A 566 -21.99 25.83 14.51
CA VAL A 566 -23.06 25.01 13.94
C VAL A 566 -23.16 25.17 12.42
N CYS A 567 -23.33 26.41 11.93
CA CYS A 567 -23.61 26.67 10.52
C CYS A 567 -22.55 27.50 9.78
N GLY A 568 -21.50 27.98 10.47
CA GLY A 568 -20.43 28.77 9.88
C GLY A 568 -20.75 30.26 9.63
N TYR A 569 -21.88 30.76 10.14
CA TYR A 569 -22.23 32.19 10.05
C TYR A 569 -21.19 33.05 10.76
N VAL A 570 -20.72 34.11 10.12
CA VAL A 570 -19.77 35.07 10.68
C VAL A 570 -20.52 36.31 11.16
N TYR A 571 -20.40 36.60 12.45
CA TYR A 571 -20.78 37.86 13.06
C TYR A 571 -19.54 38.77 13.11
N GLU A 572 -19.60 39.93 12.47
CA GLU A 572 -18.51 40.92 12.49
C GLU A 572 -18.81 41.99 13.55
N GLY A 573 -18.01 42.01 14.60
CA GLY A 573 -18.19 42.88 15.77
C GLY A 573 -17.18 42.56 16.87
N GLU A 574 -16.82 43.54 17.70
CA GLU A 574 -15.82 43.38 18.76
C GLU A 574 -16.30 42.46 19.90
N GLU A 575 -17.59 42.55 20.26
CA GLU A 575 -18.23 41.71 21.28
C GLU A 575 -19.51 41.07 20.74
N LEU A 576 -19.71 39.79 21.03
CA LEU A 576 -20.93 39.08 20.69
C LEU A 576 -21.97 39.26 21.81
N PRO A 577 -23.15 39.84 21.55
CA PRO A 577 -24.19 39.98 22.56
C PRO A 577 -24.59 38.63 23.18
N ALA A 578 -24.78 38.57 24.50
CA ALA A 578 -25.11 37.33 25.20
C ALA A 578 -26.45 36.71 24.77
N ASP A 579 -27.37 37.54 24.28
CA ASP A 579 -28.68 37.16 23.74
C ASP A 579 -28.68 37.03 22.20
N TYR A 580 -27.51 37.10 21.55
CA TYR A 580 -27.41 37.00 20.10
C TYR A 580 -27.89 35.63 19.61
N ILE A 581 -28.74 35.65 18.59
CA ILE A 581 -29.28 34.46 17.94
C ILE A 581 -28.78 34.44 16.50
N CYS A 582 -28.06 33.39 16.13
CA CYS A 582 -27.57 33.19 14.78
C CYS A 582 -28.70 33.34 13.76
N PRO A 583 -28.61 34.22 12.76
CA PRO A 583 -29.69 34.45 11.81
C PRO A 583 -29.96 33.23 10.94
N LEU A 584 -28.95 32.39 10.70
CA LEU A 584 -29.05 31.18 9.87
C LEU A 584 -29.61 29.98 10.67
N CYS A 585 -28.95 29.56 11.75
CA CYS A 585 -29.33 28.34 12.47
C CYS A 585 -30.14 28.54 13.75
N LYS A 586 -30.37 29.79 14.16
CA LYS A 586 -31.13 30.16 15.37
C LYS A 586 -30.53 29.65 16.70
N HIS A 587 -29.28 29.20 16.69
CA HIS A 587 -28.52 28.91 17.91
C HIS A 587 -28.06 30.20 18.59
N GLY A 588 -27.95 30.16 19.92
CA GLY A 588 -27.55 31.31 20.74
C GLY A 588 -26.05 31.58 20.74
N ALA A 589 -25.64 32.66 21.40
CA ALA A 589 -24.25 33.12 21.49
C ALA A 589 -23.25 32.06 21.96
N ALA A 590 -23.67 31.08 22.77
CA ALA A 590 -22.81 29.98 23.25
C ALA A 590 -22.23 29.09 22.13
N ASP A 591 -22.88 29.09 20.96
CA ASP A 591 -22.44 28.32 19.79
C ASP A 591 -21.54 29.10 18.85
N PHE A 592 -21.05 30.27 19.27
CA PHE A 592 -20.06 31.05 18.55
C PHE A 592 -18.67 30.92 19.19
N GLU A 593 -17.64 31.12 18.38
CA GLU A 593 -16.25 31.20 18.81
C GLU A 593 -15.53 32.37 18.12
N PRO A 594 -14.54 33.01 18.77
CA PRO A 594 -13.81 34.12 18.18
C PRO A 594 -13.00 33.67 16.95
N ILE A 595 -13.01 34.51 15.92
CA ILE A 595 -12.18 34.34 14.71
C ILE A 595 -10.73 34.65 15.11
N LYS A 596 -9.84 33.68 14.87
CA LYS A 596 -8.41 33.77 15.19
C LYS A 596 -7.62 34.56 14.17
#